data_AF-A0A9W8DWW5-F1
#
_entry.id   AF-A0A9W8DWW5-F1
#
_cell.length_a   1.000
_cell.length_b   1.000
_cell.length_c   1.000
_cell.angle_alpha   90.00
_cell.angle_beta   90.00
_cell.angle_gamma   90.00
#
_symmetry.space_group_name_H-M   'P 1'
#
loop_
_entity.id
_entity.type
_entity.pdbx_description
1 polymer ?
#
loop_
_entity_poly.entity_id
_entity_poly.type
_entity_poly.pdbx_seq_one_letter_code
_entity_poly.pdbx_strand_id
1 'polypeptide(L)'
;MKSRRAQPKSKPSTPKRPSTPVREQFEQKPQSHFKNGITNLNEISKPFKNPHYNPKRRTKPVKQILMAEKALDWPVDFPTYWSIDAPPSLEPRKKYCDITGLEARYTDPKTNLRYHSAEVYSTIKRLPPGAEQSYLALRNANVVLSGRTAAQRIHKTLFAPRHQASISIRAIRAYASEAKNSDESSAPFSSVTVLGSGLMGSGIAQVAATANYKVNLVDLSEDLVQKGQSYIIKSLKRVAKKKFQGDEPRQSQFIDETLSRISLTTDTESAAAGADLIVEAIVEKVDTKQSVFSIFDKVAPSHTILTSNTSSLPIEAIGEKLSDKRKTQLAGLHFFNPVPQMKLVEIVRTDQTSQDTSDKLRGFVASLNKAPVMCKDTPGFIVNRLLVPYLVEAIRMLERGDATAQDIDTAMKFGAGYPMGPFELLDYVGLDTVKFILDGWYKEGKGLAGSDLAKPSEKLDSLVASGRLGVKSGGGFYDY
;
A
#
# COMPACT_ATOMS: atom_id res chain seq x y z
N MET A 1 -34.64 -17.94 -55.88
CA MET A 1 -35.29 -18.80 -54.86
C MET A 1 -34.84 -20.24 -55.06
N LYS A 2 -33.93 -20.76 -54.21
CA LYS A 2 -33.49 -22.16 -54.25
C LYS A 2 -34.12 -22.91 -53.07
N SER A 3 -34.86 -23.97 -53.34
CA SER A 3 -35.19 -25.01 -52.38
C SER A 3 -34.83 -26.36 -52.98
N ARG A 4 -34.14 -27.22 -52.24
CA ARG A 4 -34.23 -28.68 -52.39
C ARG A 4 -33.59 -29.38 -51.20
N ARG A 5 -34.45 -30.18 -50.55
CA ARG A 5 -34.26 -31.02 -49.38
C ARG A 5 -33.61 -32.34 -49.80
N ALA A 6 -32.75 -32.90 -48.97
CA ALA A 6 -32.06 -34.17 -49.17
C ALA A 6 -32.95 -35.40 -48.88
N GLN A 7 -32.59 -36.53 -49.51
CA GLN A 7 -33.08 -37.88 -49.20
C GLN A 7 -31.93 -38.93 -49.32
N PRO A 8 -32.09 -40.14 -48.73
CA PRO A 8 -31.06 -40.88 -47.97
C PRO A 8 -30.59 -42.19 -48.63
N LYS A 9 -29.69 -42.98 -47.99
CA LYS A 9 -29.62 -44.47 -48.04
C LYS A 9 -28.61 -45.11 -47.06
N SER A 10 -28.73 -46.43 -46.91
CA SER A 10 -28.56 -47.31 -45.73
C SER A 10 -27.31 -48.23 -45.68
N LYS A 11 -27.07 -48.83 -44.49
CA LYS A 11 -26.01 -49.80 -44.04
C LYS A 11 -25.99 -51.17 -44.78
N PRO A 12 -24.94 -52.01 -44.55
CA PRO A 12 -25.16 -53.31 -43.88
C PRO A 12 -24.03 -53.78 -42.92
N SER A 13 -24.20 -54.97 -42.29
CA SER A 13 -23.60 -55.48 -41.05
C SER A 13 -22.89 -56.86 -41.13
N THR A 14 -21.88 -57.06 -40.22
CA THR A 14 -21.43 -58.29 -39.46
C THR A 14 -20.82 -59.52 -40.21
N PRO A 15 -20.01 -60.48 -39.61
CA PRO A 15 -19.97 -60.98 -38.20
C PRO A 15 -18.65 -61.57 -37.54
N LYS A 16 -18.69 -61.76 -36.19
CA LYS A 16 -18.17 -62.85 -35.25
C LYS A 16 -16.71 -63.38 -35.31
N ARG A 17 -15.99 -63.84 -34.26
CA ARG A 17 -16.17 -64.49 -32.92
C ARG A 17 -14.75 -64.65 -32.26
N PRO A 18 -14.44 -65.39 -31.15
CA PRO A 18 -15.17 -65.82 -29.94
C PRO A 18 -14.37 -65.68 -28.58
N SER A 19 -15.06 -66.04 -27.49
CA SER A 19 -14.62 -66.67 -26.21
C SER A 19 -13.89 -65.87 -25.12
N THR A 20 -14.64 -65.72 -24.01
CA THR A 20 -14.26 -65.47 -22.62
C THR A 20 -13.34 -66.56 -22.04
N PRO A 21 -12.52 -66.24 -21.02
CA PRO A 21 -12.20 -67.17 -19.94
C PRO A 21 -12.99 -66.85 -18.65
N VAL A 22 -13.24 -67.91 -17.91
CA VAL A 22 -14.07 -68.04 -16.72
C VAL A 22 -13.30 -67.68 -15.44
N ARG A 23 -13.99 -66.96 -14.55
CA ARG A 23 -14.03 -66.99 -13.07
C ARG A 23 -12.95 -67.78 -12.30
N GLU A 24 -12.32 -67.12 -11.33
CA GLU A 24 -11.96 -67.75 -10.04
C GLU A 24 -12.49 -66.90 -8.88
N GLN A 25 -13.13 -67.59 -7.94
CA GLN A 25 -13.71 -67.05 -6.72
C GLN A 25 -12.62 -66.88 -5.67
N PHE A 26 -12.56 -65.73 -5.02
CA PHE A 26 -12.29 -65.69 -3.58
C PHE A 26 -13.27 -64.73 -2.93
N GLU A 27 -14.33 -65.32 -2.37
CA GLU A 27 -15.01 -64.77 -1.21
C GLU A 27 -13.97 -64.57 -0.12
N GLN A 28 -13.77 -63.33 0.32
CA GLN A 28 -13.46 -63.02 1.71
C GLN A 28 -14.10 -61.66 1.99
N LYS A 29 -15.24 -61.66 2.69
CA LYS A 29 -15.72 -60.45 3.37
C LYS A 29 -14.71 -60.13 4.48
N PRO A 30 -14.04 -58.96 4.49
CA PRO A 30 -13.37 -58.51 5.69
C PRO A 30 -14.43 -57.94 6.63
N GLN A 31 -14.48 -58.55 7.80
CA GLN A 31 -15.36 -58.28 8.91
C GLN A 31 -15.28 -56.82 9.35
N SER A 32 -16.40 -56.32 9.89
CA SER A 32 -16.47 -55.02 10.56
C SER A 32 -15.55 -54.99 11.78
N HIS A 33 -14.33 -54.48 11.62
CA HIS A 33 -13.49 -54.10 12.76
C HIS A 33 -13.83 -52.66 13.18
N PHE A 34 -15.03 -52.48 13.71
CA PHE A 34 -15.33 -51.35 14.61
C PHE A 34 -15.30 -51.88 16.05
N LYS A 35 -14.10 -52.20 16.54
CA LYS A 35 -13.86 -52.31 17.98
C LYS A 35 -12.48 -51.72 18.29
N ASN A 36 -12.53 -50.69 19.13
CA ASN A 36 -11.44 -50.03 19.87
C ASN A 36 -10.63 -48.94 19.15
N GLY A 37 -10.83 -47.70 19.60
CA GLY A 37 -9.81 -46.66 19.81
C GLY A 37 -9.02 -46.15 18.59
N ILE A 38 -9.26 -44.88 18.22
CA ILE A 38 -8.40 -43.96 17.44
C ILE A 38 -7.36 -44.67 16.55
N THR A 39 -7.76 -45.07 15.35
CA THR A 39 -6.81 -45.49 14.32
C THR A 39 -6.10 -44.25 13.77
N ASN A 40 -4.77 -44.18 13.97
CA ASN A 40 -3.91 -43.20 13.32
C ASN A 40 -4.07 -43.34 11.80
N LEU A 41 -4.70 -42.35 11.15
CA LEU A 41 -5.01 -42.35 9.71
C LEU A 41 -3.78 -42.45 8.79
N ASN A 42 -2.58 -42.36 9.35
CA ASN A 42 -1.32 -42.57 8.64
C ASN A 42 -1.00 -44.05 8.39
N GLU A 43 -1.59 -44.98 9.14
CA GLU A 43 -1.29 -46.42 9.06
C GLU A 43 -2.21 -47.19 8.09
N ILE A 44 -3.22 -46.52 7.52
CA ILE A 44 -4.07 -47.12 6.50
C ILE A 44 -3.28 -47.21 5.18
N SER A 45 -3.09 -48.42 4.66
CA SER A 45 -2.65 -48.69 3.28
C SER A 45 -3.50 -47.86 2.32
N LYS A 46 -2.91 -46.84 1.69
CA LYS A 46 -3.60 -45.91 0.77
C LYS A 46 -3.65 -46.57 -0.62
N PRO A 47 -4.81 -47.07 -1.09
CA PRO A 47 -4.89 -47.93 -2.27
C PRO A 47 -4.63 -47.22 -3.60
N PHE A 48 -4.40 -45.90 -3.60
CA PHE A 48 -4.19 -45.08 -4.79
C PHE A 48 -2.84 -44.36 -4.83
N LYS A 49 -1.90 -44.70 -3.95
CA LYS A 49 -0.53 -44.19 -4.07
C LYS A 49 0.18 -44.97 -5.16
N ASN A 50 0.56 -44.30 -6.25
CA ASN A 50 1.39 -44.88 -7.30
C ASN A 50 2.63 -45.54 -6.65
N PRO A 51 2.85 -46.86 -6.80
CA PRO A 51 3.96 -47.58 -6.17
C PRO A 51 5.34 -47.07 -6.62
N HIS A 52 5.40 -46.39 -7.78
CA HIS A 52 6.60 -45.78 -8.33
C HIS A 52 6.73 -44.28 -8.02
N TYR A 53 5.82 -43.71 -7.22
CA TYR A 53 5.95 -42.32 -6.77
C TYR A 53 7.04 -42.23 -5.72
N ASN A 54 8.27 -42.02 -6.19
CA ASN A 54 9.39 -41.65 -5.34
C ASN A 54 9.24 -40.17 -4.93
N PRO A 55 8.96 -39.85 -3.66
CA PRO A 55 8.81 -38.46 -3.21
C PRO A 55 10.14 -37.67 -3.30
N LYS A 56 11.27 -38.36 -3.56
CA LYS A 56 12.58 -37.74 -3.79
C LYS A 56 12.78 -37.36 -5.25
N ARG A 57 11.87 -36.59 -5.83
CA ARG A 57 12.27 -35.57 -6.80
C ARG A 57 12.14 -34.23 -6.11
N ARG A 58 13.26 -33.73 -5.58
CA ARG A 58 13.38 -32.33 -5.18
C ARG A 58 13.34 -31.49 -6.46
N THR A 59 12.16 -31.27 -7.01
CA THR A 59 11.98 -30.21 -7.99
C THR A 59 12.22 -28.91 -7.25
N LYS A 60 13.38 -28.30 -7.48
CA LYS A 60 13.67 -26.98 -6.92
C LYS A 60 12.66 -26.00 -7.53
N PRO A 61 11.94 -25.18 -6.74
CA PRO A 61 11.15 -24.09 -7.29
C PRO A 61 12.07 -23.15 -8.09
N VAL A 62 11.54 -22.50 -9.12
CA VAL A 62 12.29 -21.58 -9.99
C VAL A 62 13.11 -20.58 -9.17
N LYS A 63 12.57 -20.07 -8.06
CA LYS A 63 13.30 -19.18 -7.14
C LYS A 63 14.57 -19.81 -6.55
N GLN A 64 14.55 -21.10 -6.19
CA GLN A 64 15.74 -21.82 -5.71
C GLN A 64 16.72 -22.16 -6.83
N ILE A 65 16.24 -22.34 -8.07
CA ILE A 65 17.10 -22.54 -9.25
C ILE A 65 17.84 -21.22 -9.54
N LEU A 66 17.10 -20.11 -9.64
CA LEU A 66 17.65 -18.77 -9.87
C LEU A 66 18.62 -18.34 -8.76
N MET A 67 18.33 -18.66 -7.50
CA MET A 67 19.25 -18.39 -6.38
C MET A 67 20.51 -19.25 -6.43
N ALA A 68 20.42 -20.51 -6.88
CA ALA A 68 21.58 -21.37 -7.04
C ALA A 68 22.43 -20.96 -8.25
N GLU A 69 21.81 -20.55 -9.35
CA GLU A 69 22.51 -20.04 -10.54
C GLU A 69 23.27 -18.74 -10.24
N LYS A 70 22.69 -17.82 -9.45
CA LYS A 70 23.38 -16.60 -9.02
C LYS A 70 24.57 -16.84 -8.09
N ALA A 71 24.62 -17.98 -7.42
CA ALA A 71 25.66 -18.29 -6.44
C ALA A 71 26.88 -19.00 -7.06
N LEU A 72 26.82 -19.34 -8.35
CA LEU A 72 27.87 -20.06 -9.06
C LEU A 72 28.36 -19.20 -10.24
N ASP A 73 29.66 -19.21 -10.50
CA ASP A 73 30.25 -18.53 -11.63
C ASP A 73 30.16 -19.44 -12.86
N TRP A 74 29.39 -19.03 -13.86
CA TRP A 74 29.16 -19.83 -15.07
C TRP A 74 30.00 -19.29 -16.23
N PRO A 75 30.53 -20.16 -17.10
CA PRO A 75 31.14 -19.73 -18.36
C PRO A 75 30.17 -18.91 -19.20
N VAL A 76 30.67 -17.93 -19.95
CA VAL A 76 29.87 -16.95 -20.72
C VAL A 76 28.89 -17.62 -21.69
N ASP A 77 29.24 -18.78 -22.22
CA ASP A 77 28.44 -19.50 -23.21
C ASP A 77 27.49 -20.55 -22.59
N PHE A 78 27.42 -20.63 -21.25
CA PHE A 78 26.61 -21.63 -20.56
C PHE A 78 25.15 -21.17 -20.43
N PRO A 79 24.16 -21.94 -20.96
CA PRO A 79 22.77 -21.53 -20.91
C PRO A 79 22.22 -21.59 -19.48
N THR A 80 21.98 -20.43 -18.89
CA THR A 80 21.27 -20.24 -17.62
C THR A 80 19.78 -19.97 -17.85
N TYR A 81 18.97 -20.09 -16.80
CA TYR A 81 17.55 -19.74 -16.85
C TYR A 81 17.30 -18.26 -17.23
N TRP A 82 18.29 -17.38 -17.04
CA TRP A 82 18.24 -15.98 -17.49
C TRP A 82 18.53 -15.81 -18.98
N SER A 83 19.30 -16.72 -19.58
CA SER A 83 19.71 -16.65 -21.00
C SER A 83 18.83 -17.46 -21.95
N ILE A 84 17.95 -18.33 -21.42
CA ILE A 84 16.96 -19.03 -22.24
C ILE A 84 15.79 -18.08 -22.52
N ASP A 85 15.76 -17.53 -23.74
CA ASP A 85 14.56 -16.91 -24.31
C ASP A 85 13.58 -18.00 -24.75
N ALA A 86 12.80 -18.53 -23.80
CA ALA A 86 11.67 -19.39 -24.11
C ALA A 86 10.37 -18.56 -24.08
N PRO A 87 9.57 -18.52 -25.17
CA PRO A 87 8.31 -17.79 -25.16
C PRO A 87 7.34 -18.37 -24.11
N PRO A 88 6.49 -17.54 -23.49
CA PRO A 88 5.56 -18.00 -22.46
C PRO A 88 4.62 -19.07 -23.03
N SER A 89 4.50 -20.20 -22.32
CA SER A 89 3.63 -21.32 -22.66
C SER A 89 2.21 -20.85 -23.02
N LEU A 90 1.86 -20.95 -24.31
CA LEU A 90 0.54 -20.58 -24.85
C LEU A 90 -0.57 -21.58 -24.47
N GLU A 91 -0.25 -22.69 -23.83
CA GLU A 91 -1.26 -23.63 -23.35
C GLU A 91 -1.87 -23.18 -22.02
N PRO A 92 -3.21 -23.09 -21.91
CA PRO A 92 -3.87 -22.78 -20.65
C PRO A 92 -3.51 -23.82 -19.59
N ARG A 93 -3.33 -23.35 -18.35
CA ARG A 93 -2.92 -24.17 -17.20
C ARG A 93 -3.86 -25.38 -17.06
N LYS A 94 -3.33 -26.60 -17.24
CA LYS A 94 -4.09 -27.85 -17.08
C LYS A 94 -4.78 -27.88 -15.72
N LYS A 95 -6.11 -27.98 -15.73
CA LYS A 95 -6.92 -28.07 -14.51
C LYS A 95 -7.09 -29.55 -14.20
N TYR A 96 -6.95 -29.94 -12.93
CA TYR A 96 -7.14 -31.33 -12.51
C TYR A 96 -8.47 -31.48 -11.77
N CYS A 97 -9.06 -32.67 -11.88
CA CYS A 97 -10.25 -33.09 -11.16
C CYS A 97 -9.89 -33.16 -9.69
N ASP A 98 -10.68 -32.48 -8.86
CA ASP A 98 -10.33 -32.35 -7.44
C ASP A 98 -10.28 -33.73 -6.76
N ILE A 99 -11.05 -34.70 -7.28
CA ILE A 99 -11.26 -36.03 -6.69
C ILE A 99 -10.25 -37.04 -7.21
N THR A 100 -10.16 -37.21 -8.53
CA THR A 100 -9.33 -38.27 -9.12
C THR A 100 -7.91 -37.81 -9.44
N GLY A 101 -7.65 -36.49 -9.45
CA GLY A 101 -6.37 -35.92 -9.88
C GLY A 101 -6.11 -36.02 -11.40
N LEU A 102 -7.02 -36.60 -12.18
CA LEU A 102 -6.97 -36.64 -13.64
C LEU A 102 -7.33 -35.27 -14.22
N GLU A 103 -6.96 -34.97 -15.47
CA GLU A 103 -7.29 -33.68 -16.09
C GLU A 103 -8.81 -33.42 -16.10
N ALA A 104 -9.24 -32.31 -15.52
CA ALA A 104 -10.63 -31.90 -15.43
C ALA A 104 -11.08 -31.24 -16.73
N ARG A 105 -12.15 -31.79 -17.30
CA ARG A 105 -12.81 -31.23 -18.48
C ARG A 105 -13.99 -30.32 -18.13
N TYR A 106 -14.46 -30.38 -16.88
CA TYR A 106 -15.66 -29.66 -16.45
C TYR A 106 -15.48 -29.08 -15.03
N THR A 107 -16.08 -27.90 -14.79
CA THR A 107 -16.20 -27.30 -13.45
C THR A 107 -17.68 -27.03 -13.19
N ASP A 108 -18.22 -27.56 -12.09
CA ASP A 108 -19.62 -27.32 -11.72
C ASP A 108 -19.78 -25.88 -11.22
N PRO A 109 -20.64 -25.06 -11.85
CA PRO A 109 -20.80 -23.66 -11.50
C PRO A 109 -21.42 -23.44 -10.10
N LYS A 110 -22.13 -24.44 -9.53
CA LYS A 110 -22.74 -24.30 -8.21
C LYS A 110 -21.77 -24.60 -7.07
N THR A 111 -20.91 -25.59 -7.27
CA THR A 111 -19.99 -26.08 -6.23
C THR A 111 -18.54 -25.69 -6.47
N ASN A 112 -18.21 -25.17 -7.65
CA ASN A 112 -16.86 -24.92 -8.16
C ASN A 112 -15.94 -26.15 -8.20
N LEU A 113 -16.50 -27.35 -8.04
CA LEU A 113 -15.75 -28.60 -8.12
C LEU A 113 -15.41 -28.97 -9.56
N ARG A 114 -14.22 -29.50 -9.76
CA ARG A 114 -13.67 -29.91 -11.05
C ARG A 114 -13.78 -31.41 -11.24
N TYR A 115 -14.31 -31.82 -12.39
CA TYR A 115 -14.61 -33.21 -12.70
C TYR A 115 -13.91 -33.65 -13.98
N HIS A 116 -13.37 -34.88 -13.95
CA HIS A 116 -12.76 -35.51 -15.11
C HIS A 116 -13.81 -35.96 -16.14
N SER A 117 -14.88 -36.62 -15.67
CA SER A 117 -15.97 -37.14 -16.50
C SER A 117 -17.33 -37.04 -15.78
N ALA A 118 -18.41 -37.15 -16.56
CA ALA A 118 -19.78 -37.13 -16.04
C ALA A 118 -20.09 -38.30 -15.09
N GLU A 119 -19.40 -39.43 -15.28
CA GLU A 119 -19.52 -40.62 -14.42
C GLU A 119 -18.97 -40.36 -13.01
N VAL A 120 -17.81 -39.72 -12.91
CA VAL A 120 -17.21 -39.27 -11.64
C VAL A 120 -18.14 -38.27 -10.95
N TYR A 121 -18.69 -37.31 -11.70
CA TYR A 121 -19.69 -36.38 -11.18
C TYR A 121 -20.91 -37.11 -10.59
N SER A 122 -21.46 -38.10 -11.30
CA SER A 122 -22.63 -38.86 -10.84
C SER A 122 -22.34 -39.69 -9.58
N THR A 123 -21.13 -40.24 -9.46
CA THR A 123 -20.71 -41.03 -8.31
C THR A 123 -20.58 -40.16 -7.06
N ILE A 124 -20.03 -38.95 -7.21
CA ILE A 124 -19.87 -37.99 -6.11
C ILE A 124 -21.23 -37.47 -5.64
N LYS A 125 -22.18 -37.27 -6.57
CA LYS A 125 -23.55 -36.87 -6.22
C LYS A 125 -24.34 -37.94 -5.45
N ARG A 126 -23.91 -39.20 -5.51
CA ARG A 126 -24.49 -40.32 -4.75
C ARG A 126 -23.86 -40.47 -3.36
N LEU A 127 -22.80 -39.72 -3.06
CA LEU A 127 -22.24 -39.73 -1.71
C LEU A 127 -23.23 -39.09 -0.72
N PRO A 128 -23.20 -39.50 0.55
CA PRO A 128 -24.00 -38.87 1.59
C PRO A 128 -23.74 -37.36 1.65
N PRO A 129 -24.76 -36.53 1.89
CA PRO A 129 -24.59 -35.07 1.98
C PRO A 129 -23.48 -34.69 2.97
N GLY A 130 -22.51 -33.90 2.53
CA GLY A 130 -21.36 -33.45 3.33
C GLY A 130 -20.08 -34.28 3.15
N ALA A 131 -20.14 -35.46 2.53
CA ALA A 131 -18.95 -36.27 2.25
C ALA A 131 -17.98 -35.58 1.27
N GLU A 132 -18.51 -34.76 0.36
CA GLU A 132 -17.74 -33.91 -0.54
C GLU A 132 -16.87 -32.89 0.21
N GLN A 133 -17.37 -32.32 1.32
CA GLN A 133 -16.66 -31.38 2.17
C GLN A 133 -15.58 -32.07 2.99
N SER A 134 -15.87 -33.26 3.54
CA SER A 134 -14.87 -34.07 4.26
C SER A 134 -13.70 -34.47 3.37
N TYR A 135 -13.98 -34.83 2.11
CA TYR A 135 -12.92 -35.15 1.16
C TYR A 135 -12.15 -33.86 0.77
N LEU A 136 -12.80 -32.71 0.53
CA LEU A 136 -12.10 -31.42 0.32
C LEU A 136 -11.18 -31.03 1.48
N ALA A 137 -11.62 -31.26 2.72
CA ALA A 137 -10.82 -31.05 3.93
C ALA A 137 -9.58 -31.96 3.96
N LEU A 138 -9.74 -33.26 3.67
CA LEU A 138 -8.63 -34.24 3.64
C LEU A 138 -7.51 -33.89 2.66
N ARG A 139 -7.84 -33.18 1.58
CA ARG A 139 -6.88 -32.73 0.54
C ARG A 139 -6.47 -31.26 0.68
N ASN A 140 -6.85 -30.62 1.78
CA ASN A 140 -6.49 -29.24 2.12
C ASN A 140 -6.94 -28.21 1.04
N ALA A 141 -8.08 -28.47 0.39
CA ALA A 141 -8.71 -27.56 -0.57
C ALA A 141 -9.87 -26.81 0.11
N ASN A 142 -10.10 -25.54 -0.28
CA ASN A 142 -11.03 -24.62 0.39
C ASN A 142 -12.41 -25.25 0.70
N VAL A 143 -12.69 -25.38 2.00
CA VAL A 143 -13.95 -25.89 2.56
C VAL A 143 -14.90 -24.69 2.78
N VAL A 144 -16.13 -24.76 2.26
CA VAL A 144 -17.20 -23.80 2.60
C VAL A 144 -18.18 -24.51 3.52
N LEU A 145 -18.09 -24.24 4.82
CA LEU A 145 -19.04 -24.76 5.81
C LEU A 145 -20.40 -24.05 5.63
N SER A 146 -21.39 -24.76 5.09
CA SER A 146 -22.77 -24.27 5.03
C SER A 146 -23.48 -24.51 6.37
N GLY A 147 -23.53 -23.48 7.19
CA GLY A 147 -24.30 -23.46 8.44
C GLY A 147 -24.26 -22.07 9.04
N ARG A 148 -25.39 -21.37 8.97
CA ARG A 148 -25.74 -20.06 9.55
C ARG A 148 -24.60 -19.36 10.33
N THR A 149 -24.07 -18.29 9.74
CA THR A 149 -23.24 -17.16 10.28
C THR A 149 -22.05 -16.76 9.40
N ALA A 150 -21.95 -17.27 8.16
CA ALA A 150 -20.98 -16.76 7.19
C ALA A 150 -21.55 -15.66 6.27
N ALA A 151 -22.84 -15.61 5.94
CA ALA A 151 -23.37 -14.58 5.01
C ALA A 151 -23.38 -13.16 5.62
N GLN A 152 -23.62 -13.02 6.92
CA GLN A 152 -23.46 -11.73 7.62
C GLN A 152 -22.00 -11.40 7.95
N ARG A 153 -21.11 -12.40 8.02
CA ARG A 153 -19.66 -12.14 8.07
C ARG A 153 -19.10 -11.78 6.71
N ILE A 154 -19.55 -12.38 5.61
CA ILE A 154 -19.07 -12.13 4.26
C ILE A 154 -19.59 -10.81 3.73
N HIS A 155 -20.82 -10.37 4.04
CA HIS A 155 -21.22 -9.00 3.75
C HIS A 155 -20.39 -7.97 4.54
N LYS A 156 -19.94 -8.33 5.76
CA LYS A 156 -19.04 -7.51 6.59
C LYS A 156 -17.54 -7.75 6.33
N THR A 157 -17.15 -8.65 5.41
CA THR A 157 -15.74 -8.93 5.08
C THR A 157 -15.43 -8.60 3.62
N LEU A 158 -16.42 -8.72 2.73
CA LEU A 158 -16.35 -8.24 1.34
C LEU A 158 -16.78 -6.77 1.21
N PHE A 159 -17.66 -6.26 2.09
CA PHE A 159 -18.09 -4.86 2.12
C PHE A 159 -17.89 -4.15 3.47
N ALA A 160 -17.07 -4.70 4.38
CA ALA A 160 -16.44 -3.78 5.35
C ALA A 160 -15.58 -2.80 4.56
N PRO A 161 -15.57 -1.50 4.91
CA PRO A 161 -14.57 -0.60 4.36
C PRO A 161 -13.25 -1.25 4.68
N ARG A 162 -12.55 -1.76 3.66
CA ARG A 162 -11.18 -2.23 3.80
C ARG A 162 -10.47 -1.07 4.44
N HIS A 163 -10.15 -1.20 5.73
CA HIS A 163 -9.24 -0.28 6.39
C HIS A 163 -8.06 -0.14 5.43
N GLN A 164 -7.89 1.11 4.96
CA GLN A 164 -6.78 1.61 4.14
C GLN A 164 -5.65 0.62 4.11
N ALA A 165 -5.31 0.10 2.93
CA ALA A 165 -4.20 -0.83 2.68
C ALA A 165 -3.06 -0.56 3.68
N SER A 166 -3.10 -1.26 4.81
CA SER A 166 -2.26 -0.88 5.92
C SER A 166 -0.92 -1.48 5.54
N ILE A 167 -0.01 -0.65 5.02
CA ILE A 167 1.40 -1.02 4.89
C ILE A 167 1.75 -1.63 6.24
N SER A 168 2.04 -2.93 6.23
CA SER A 168 2.21 -3.66 7.48
C SER A 168 3.35 -3.01 8.24
N ILE A 169 3.26 -2.95 9.57
CA ILE A 169 4.39 -2.49 10.39
C ILE A 169 5.67 -3.26 10.02
N ARG A 170 5.55 -4.51 9.54
CA ARG A 170 6.66 -5.28 8.96
C ARG A 170 7.25 -4.67 7.69
N ALA A 171 6.45 -4.15 6.77
CA ALA A 171 6.97 -3.47 5.57
C ALA A 171 7.61 -2.12 5.93
N ILE A 172 7.03 -1.35 6.85
CA ILE A 172 7.65 -0.13 7.38
C ILE A 172 8.99 -0.47 8.06
N ARG A 173 9.00 -1.52 8.90
CA ARG A 173 10.21 -2.03 9.54
C ARG A 173 11.20 -2.63 8.55
N ALA A 174 10.77 -3.20 7.43
CA ALA A 174 11.65 -3.73 6.39
C ALA A 174 12.38 -2.60 5.65
N TYR A 175 11.64 -1.57 5.23
CA TYR A 175 12.21 -0.33 4.69
C TYR A 175 13.14 0.36 5.71
N ALA A 176 12.75 0.38 6.99
CA ALA A 176 13.60 0.88 8.06
C ALA A 176 14.79 -0.06 8.39
N SER A 177 14.70 -1.36 8.13
CA SER A 177 15.79 -2.31 8.40
C SER A 177 16.87 -2.28 7.33
N GLU A 178 16.51 -1.97 6.08
CA GLU A 178 17.51 -1.67 5.04
C GLU A 178 18.30 -0.39 5.38
N ALA A 179 17.74 0.50 6.20
CA ALA A 179 18.43 1.67 6.75
C ALA A 179 19.29 1.38 7.99
N LYS A 180 19.16 0.20 8.61
CA LYS A 180 19.78 -0.17 9.90
C LYS A 180 21.16 -0.83 9.78
N ASN A 181 21.89 -0.61 8.69
CA ASN A 181 23.29 -1.08 8.58
C ASN A 181 24.29 -0.20 9.36
N SER A 182 23.83 0.76 10.17
CA SER A 182 24.63 1.45 11.18
C SER A 182 24.15 1.04 12.57
N ASP A 183 25.11 0.72 13.45
CA ASP A 183 24.98 0.19 14.81
C ASP A 183 23.73 0.60 15.62
N GLU A 184 23.34 -0.32 16.50
CA GLU A 184 22.19 -0.21 17.40
C GLU A 184 22.13 1.11 18.20
N SER A 185 20.89 1.58 18.37
CA SER A 185 20.42 2.14 19.66
C SER A 185 20.81 3.59 20.06
N SER A 186 20.84 4.54 19.13
CA SER A 186 20.62 5.95 19.51
C SER A 186 19.58 6.60 18.60
N ALA A 187 18.57 7.24 19.19
CA ALA A 187 17.73 8.17 18.43
C ALA A 187 18.66 9.18 17.75
N PRO A 188 18.57 9.41 16.42
CA PRO A 188 19.55 10.24 15.69
C PRO A 188 19.57 11.70 16.15
N PHE A 189 18.57 12.11 16.94
CA PHE A 189 18.37 13.44 17.47
C PHE A 189 17.89 13.33 18.92
N SER A 190 18.24 14.29 19.78
CA SER A 190 17.72 14.41 21.13
C SER A 190 16.64 15.48 21.23
N SER A 191 16.79 16.58 20.48
CA SER A 191 15.85 17.70 20.41
C SER A 191 15.36 17.96 18.98
N VAL A 192 14.06 18.21 18.84
CA VAL A 192 13.41 18.57 17.57
C VAL A 192 12.70 19.90 17.74
N THR A 193 13.05 20.89 16.94
CA THR A 193 12.34 22.17 16.91
C THR A 193 11.40 22.18 15.71
N VAL A 194 10.11 22.41 15.94
CA VAL A 194 9.09 22.53 14.90
C VAL A 194 8.65 23.98 14.83
N LEU A 195 8.96 24.65 13.72
CA LEU A 195 8.57 26.04 13.50
C LEU A 195 7.26 26.10 12.71
N GLY A 196 6.26 26.75 13.27
CA GLY A 196 4.89 26.77 12.78
C GLY A 196 4.02 25.78 13.56
N SER A 197 2.97 26.29 14.20
CA SER A 197 2.04 25.54 15.05
C SER A 197 0.69 25.28 14.37
N GLY A 198 0.60 25.51 13.06
CA GLY A 198 -0.55 25.16 12.23
C GLY A 198 -0.84 23.65 12.19
N LEU A 199 -1.75 23.23 11.31
CA LEU A 199 -2.20 21.84 11.22
C LEU A 199 -1.05 20.84 11.04
N MET A 200 -0.11 21.15 10.14
CA MET A 200 1.04 20.28 9.84
C MET A 200 2.04 20.27 10.99
N GLY A 201 2.52 21.44 11.41
CA GLY A 201 3.52 21.55 12.47
C GLY A 201 3.06 20.98 13.81
N SER A 202 1.82 21.24 14.22
CA SER A 202 1.22 20.58 15.40
C SER A 202 1.21 19.05 15.26
N GLY A 203 0.86 18.54 14.09
CA GLY A 203 0.88 17.10 13.81
C GLY A 203 2.29 16.50 13.86
N ILE A 204 3.29 17.21 13.34
CA ILE A 204 4.70 16.83 13.37
C ILE A 204 5.22 16.80 14.81
N ALA A 205 4.97 17.87 15.57
CA ALA A 205 5.33 17.96 16.99
C ALA A 205 4.71 16.82 17.79
N GLN A 206 3.43 16.51 17.56
CA GLN A 206 2.74 15.39 18.21
C GLN A 206 3.44 14.05 17.92
N VAL A 207 3.75 13.73 16.66
CA VAL A 207 4.35 12.43 16.32
C VAL A 207 5.79 12.31 16.83
N ALA A 208 6.55 13.40 16.82
CA ALA A 208 7.89 13.46 17.40
C ALA A 208 7.86 13.24 18.92
N ALA A 209 6.99 13.96 19.64
CA ALA A 209 6.84 13.79 21.09
C ALA A 209 6.34 12.37 21.47
N THR A 210 5.43 11.80 20.68
CA THR A 210 4.96 10.41 20.87
C THR A 210 6.09 9.39 20.69
N ALA A 211 7.11 9.71 19.89
CA ALA A 211 8.30 8.90 19.68
C ALA A 211 9.43 9.20 20.69
N ASN A 212 9.11 9.90 21.79
CA ASN A 212 10.00 10.25 22.89
C ASN A 212 11.08 11.31 22.60
N TYR A 213 10.92 12.11 21.55
CA TYR A 213 11.79 13.27 21.33
C TYR A 213 11.36 14.45 22.21
N LYS A 214 12.32 15.26 22.67
CA LYS A 214 12.03 16.58 23.23
C LYS A 214 11.69 17.52 22.08
N VAL A 215 10.55 18.19 22.15
CA VAL A 215 10.03 19.02 21.07
C VAL A 215 9.87 20.46 21.52
N ASN A 216 10.44 21.41 20.78
CA ASN A 216 10.10 22.81 20.90
C ASN A 216 9.11 23.17 19.78
N LEU A 217 7.88 23.52 20.12
CA LEU A 217 6.88 24.02 19.18
C LEU A 217 6.91 25.55 19.20
N VAL A 218 7.23 26.13 18.05
CA VAL A 218 7.49 27.57 17.91
C VAL A 218 6.47 28.19 16.96
N ASP A 219 5.95 29.37 17.31
CA ASP A 219 5.16 30.22 16.41
C ASP A 219 5.30 31.70 16.78
N LEU A 220 4.75 32.60 15.97
CA LEU A 220 4.93 34.05 16.09
C LEU A 220 4.25 34.67 17.32
N SER A 221 3.23 34.02 17.87
CA SER A 221 2.49 34.53 19.04
C SER A 221 2.05 33.39 19.96
N GLU A 222 1.86 33.72 21.24
CA GLU A 222 1.38 32.77 22.25
C GLU A 222 0.03 32.16 21.84
N ASP A 223 -0.88 32.97 21.29
CA ASP A 223 -2.19 32.51 20.81
C ASP A 223 -2.08 31.40 19.76
N LEU A 224 -1.13 31.54 18.82
CA LEU A 224 -0.91 30.54 17.78
C LEU A 224 -0.38 29.24 18.38
N VAL A 225 0.63 29.34 19.25
CA VAL A 225 1.24 28.16 19.88
C VAL A 225 0.23 27.43 20.79
N GLN A 226 -0.60 28.15 21.53
CA GLN A 226 -1.69 27.58 22.34
C GLN A 226 -2.77 26.92 21.48
N LYS A 227 -3.11 27.52 20.33
CA LYS A 227 -4.01 26.91 19.35
C LYS A 227 -3.42 25.63 18.77
N GLY A 228 -2.12 25.61 18.48
CA GLY A 228 -1.39 24.42 18.08
C GLY A 228 -1.45 23.31 19.14
N GLN A 229 -1.16 23.65 20.39
CA GLN A 229 -1.28 22.71 21.52
C GLN A 229 -2.70 22.14 21.65
N SER A 230 -3.73 22.97 21.45
CA SER A 230 -5.13 22.53 21.45
C SER A 230 -5.42 21.51 20.35
N TYR A 231 -4.85 21.68 19.14
CA TYR A 231 -4.93 20.69 18.08
C TYR A 231 -4.26 19.37 18.46
N ILE A 232 -3.08 19.43 19.09
CA ILE A 232 -2.34 18.27 19.59
C ILE A 232 -3.18 17.52 20.62
N ILE A 233 -3.72 18.20 21.63
CA ILE A 233 -4.56 17.59 22.68
C ILE A 233 -5.79 16.91 22.06
N LYS A 234 -6.50 17.59 21.16
CA LYS A 234 -7.69 17.02 20.49
C LYS A 234 -7.34 15.80 19.65
N SER A 235 -6.18 15.81 19.00
CA SER A 235 -5.66 14.68 18.24
C SER A 235 -5.25 13.51 19.15
N LEU A 236 -4.49 13.78 20.22
CA LEU A 236 -4.05 12.77 21.18
C LEU A 236 -5.22 12.08 21.86
N LYS A 237 -6.27 12.81 22.27
CA LYS A 237 -7.50 12.20 22.80
C LYS A 237 -8.12 11.17 21.85
N ARG A 238 -8.17 11.48 20.55
CA ARG A 238 -8.66 10.55 19.51
C ARG A 238 -7.75 9.33 19.34
N VAL A 239 -6.43 9.54 19.34
CA VAL A 239 -5.44 8.47 19.22
C VAL A 239 -5.45 7.56 20.45
N ALA A 240 -5.46 8.13 21.65
CA ALA A 240 -5.48 7.43 22.93
C ALA A 240 -6.73 6.55 23.04
N LYS A 241 -7.92 7.11 22.76
CA LYS A 241 -9.19 6.36 22.75
C LYS A 241 -9.14 5.14 21.81
N LYS A 242 -8.48 5.26 20.65
CA LYS A 242 -8.34 4.16 19.70
C LYS A 242 -7.32 3.11 20.15
N LYS A 243 -6.22 3.53 20.79
CA LYS A 243 -5.08 2.69 21.19
C LYS A 243 -5.30 1.96 22.51
N PHE A 244 -5.99 2.59 23.46
CA PHE A 244 -6.19 2.10 24.83
C PHE A 244 -7.69 2.02 25.14
N GLN A 245 -8.42 1.23 24.34
CA GLN A 245 -9.88 1.13 24.44
C GLN A 245 -10.29 0.59 25.81
N GLY A 246 -11.13 1.35 26.52
CA GLY A 246 -11.64 0.97 27.85
C GLY A 246 -10.66 1.18 29.02
N ASP A 247 -9.46 1.72 28.77
CA ASP A 247 -8.43 1.97 29.79
C ASP A 247 -8.17 3.48 29.90
N GLU A 248 -9.02 4.18 30.64
CA GLU A 248 -8.94 5.63 30.82
C GLU A 248 -7.65 6.10 31.53
N PRO A 249 -7.15 5.45 32.59
CA PRO A 249 -5.89 5.84 33.22
C PRO A 249 -4.72 5.85 32.23
N ARG A 250 -4.63 4.82 31.37
CA ARG A 250 -3.59 4.72 30.37
C ARG A 250 -3.74 5.73 29.24
N GLN A 251 -4.97 6.14 28.92
CA GLN A 251 -5.21 7.23 27.96
C GLN A 251 -4.67 8.55 28.50
N SER A 252 -5.00 8.91 29.75
CA SER A 252 -4.53 10.15 30.39
C SER A 252 -3.01 10.15 30.52
N GLN A 253 -2.42 9.07 31.02
CA GLN A 253 -0.96 8.93 31.14
C GLN A 253 -0.25 9.14 29.79
N PHE A 254 -0.74 8.51 28.71
CA PHE A 254 -0.17 8.68 27.38
C PHE A 254 -0.22 10.13 26.88
N ILE A 255 -1.32 10.83 27.15
CA ILE A 255 -1.49 12.24 26.77
C ILE A 255 -0.50 13.11 27.57
N ASP A 256 -0.47 12.96 28.90
CA ASP A 256 0.35 13.77 29.79
C ASP A 256 1.86 13.57 29.54
N GLU A 257 2.29 12.32 29.33
CA GLU A 257 3.67 12.00 28.95
C GLU A 257 4.03 12.61 27.59
N THR A 258 3.11 12.63 26.63
CA THR A 258 3.38 13.22 25.32
C THR A 258 3.50 14.73 25.43
N LEU A 259 2.61 15.38 26.19
CA LEU A 259 2.60 16.83 26.37
C LEU A 259 3.80 17.33 27.18
N SER A 260 4.28 16.56 28.16
CA SER A 260 5.46 16.94 28.97
C SER A 260 6.75 17.01 28.17
N ARG A 261 6.77 16.43 26.96
CA ARG A 261 7.90 16.52 26.02
C ARG A 261 7.80 17.70 25.05
N ILE A 262 6.69 18.45 25.06
CA ILE A 262 6.45 19.57 24.16
C ILE A 262 6.57 20.88 24.95
N SER A 263 7.62 21.64 24.65
CA SER A 263 7.79 23.01 25.13
C SER A 263 7.24 23.98 24.10
N LEU A 264 6.43 24.93 24.56
CA LEU A 264 5.83 25.98 23.74
C LEU A 264 6.69 27.24 23.86
N THR A 265 6.99 27.90 22.75
CA THR A 265 7.76 29.15 22.77
C THR A 265 7.42 30.02 21.56
N THR A 266 7.62 31.33 21.71
CA THR A 266 7.57 32.29 20.60
C THR A 266 8.96 32.72 20.13
N ASP A 267 10.00 32.35 20.88
CA ASP A 267 11.38 32.67 20.57
C ASP A 267 12.00 31.64 19.62
N THR A 268 12.12 32.04 18.36
CA THR A 268 12.70 31.21 17.29
C THR A 268 14.20 30.99 17.45
N GLU A 269 14.94 31.99 17.93
CA GLU A 269 16.40 31.91 18.02
C GLU A 269 16.82 30.98 19.14
N SER A 270 16.24 31.16 20.34
CA SER A 270 16.51 30.27 21.48
C SER A 270 16.10 28.82 21.19
N ALA A 271 14.97 28.61 20.51
CA ALA A 271 14.52 27.27 20.14
C ALA A 271 15.45 26.60 19.11
N ALA A 272 16.05 27.38 18.20
CA ALA A 272 16.98 26.87 17.19
C ALA A 272 18.39 26.62 17.75
N ALA A 273 18.84 27.40 18.73
CA ALA A 273 20.17 27.29 19.33
C ALA A 273 20.46 25.95 20.03
N GLY A 274 19.41 25.24 20.48
CA GLY A 274 19.52 23.93 21.15
C GLY A 274 19.02 22.74 20.32
N ALA A 275 18.74 22.93 19.03
CA ALA A 275 18.08 21.93 18.19
C ALA A 275 19.08 21.01 17.49
N ASP A 276 18.82 19.70 17.49
CA ASP A 276 19.54 18.76 16.61
C ASP A 276 18.88 18.65 15.23
N LEU A 277 17.54 18.77 15.21
CA LEU A 277 16.72 18.78 14.00
C LEU A 277 15.73 19.96 14.05
N ILE A 278 15.67 20.74 12.97
CA ILE A 278 14.64 21.75 12.77
C ILE A 278 13.70 21.32 11.64
N VAL A 279 12.39 21.35 11.90
CA VAL A 279 11.35 21.09 10.90
C VAL A 279 10.49 22.34 10.73
N GLU A 280 10.69 23.03 9.62
CA GLU A 280 9.96 24.23 9.25
C GLU A 280 8.61 23.86 8.59
N ALA A 281 7.50 24.38 9.13
CA ALA A 281 6.13 24.14 8.69
C ALA A 281 5.27 25.42 8.75
N ILE A 282 5.82 26.53 8.24
CA ILE A 282 5.18 27.84 8.11
C ILE A 282 4.49 27.98 6.73
N VAL A 283 3.94 29.16 6.48
CA VAL A 283 3.30 29.52 5.20
C VAL A 283 4.16 29.22 3.97
N GLU A 284 3.50 28.82 2.89
CA GLU A 284 4.14 28.36 1.65
C GLU A 284 4.60 29.54 0.77
N LYS A 285 5.56 30.32 1.28
CA LYS A 285 6.18 31.46 0.58
C LYS A 285 7.71 31.36 0.67
N VAL A 286 8.38 31.39 -0.49
CA VAL A 286 9.84 31.24 -0.59
C VAL A 286 10.55 32.32 0.23
N ASP A 287 10.20 33.59 0.08
CA ASP A 287 10.88 34.70 0.78
C ASP A 287 10.80 34.57 2.31
N THR A 288 9.63 34.16 2.82
CA THR A 288 9.41 33.95 4.26
C THR A 288 10.26 32.78 4.76
N LYS A 289 10.30 31.67 4.03
CA LYS A 289 11.13 30.51 4.38
C LYS A 289 12.62 30.86 4.31
N GLN A 290 13.08 31.50 3.24
CA GLN A 290 14.48 31.95 3.12
C GLN A 290 14.90 32.85 4.28
N SER A 291 14.03 33.77 4.71
CA SER A 291 14.31 34.67 5.85
C SER A 291 14.50 33.89 7.15
N VAL A 292 13.62 32.92 7.41
CA VAL A 292 13.70 32.02 8.57
C VAL A 292 14.94 31.13 8.52
N PHE A 293 15.24 30.51 7.38
CA PHE A 293 16.42 29.66 7.22
C PHE A 293 17.73 30.46 7.38
N SER A 294 17.73 31.75 7.01
CA SER A 294 18.87 32.65 7.26
C SER A 294 19.09 32.92 8.75
N ILE A 295 18.02 32.94 9.56
CA ILE A 295 18.15 33.01 11.03
C ILE A 295 18.76 31.71 11.54
N PHE A 296 18.24 30.56 11.09
CA PHE A 296 18.76 29.25 11.49
C PHE A 296 20.25 29.08 11.15
N ASP A 297 20.73 29.55 9.99
CA ASP A 297 22.14 29.43 9.64
C ASP A 297 23.06 30.11 10.65
N LYS A 298 22.59 31.22 11.24
CA LYS A 298 23.34 32.03 12.21
C LYS A 298 23.30 31.45 13.62
N VAL A 299 22.13 30.97 14.07
CA VAL A 299 21.90 30.63 15.48
C VAL A 299 21.95 29.13 15.76
N ALA A 300 21.63 28.28 14.77
CA ALA A 300 21.58 26.85 14.98
C ALA A 300 23.00 26.25 15.02
N PRO A 301 23.28 25.33 15.95
CA PRO A 301 24.56 24.64 16.03
C PRO A 301 25.02 24.05 14.69
N SER A 302 26.34 23.89 14.53
CA SER A 302 26.92 23.40 13.28
C SER A 302 26.55 21.94 12.94
N HIS A 303 25.99 21.18 13.89
CA HIS A 303 25.52 19.81 13.68
C HIS A 303 24.03 19.73 13.34
N THR A 304 23.28 20.82 13.50
CA THR A 304 21.82 20.85 13.31
C THR A 304 21.45 20.60 11.85
N ILE A 305 20.50 19.69 11.63
CA ILE A 305 19.90 19.45 10.33
C ILE A 305 18.68 20.36 10.15
N LEU A 306 18.63 21.08 9.04
CA LEU A 306 17.55 21.99 8.70
C LEU A 306 16.62 21.31 7.69
N THR A 307 15.33 21.23 8.00
CA THR A 307 14.34 20.65 7.09
C THR A 307 13.14 21.54 6.87
N SER A 308 12.56 21.49 5.67
CA SER A 308 11.27 22.11 5.35
C SER A 308 10.22 21.05 5.05
N ASN A 309 9.02 21.21 5.61
CA ASN A 309 7.81 20.44 5.27
C ASN A 309 7.08 21.01 4.04
N THR A 310 7.74 21.84 3.21
CA THR A 310 7.14 22.35 1.97
C THR A 310 6.55 21.22 1.11
N SER A 311 5.45 21.51 0.41
CA SER A 311 4.72 20.55 -0.44
C SER A 311 5.06 20.72 -1.93
N SER A 312 5.56 21.89 -2.32
CA SER A 312 5.76 22.24 -3.74
C SER A 312 6.95 23.14 -4.03
N LEU A 313 7.51 23.85 -3.04
CA LEU A 313 8.65 24.74 -3.26
C LEU A 313 9.95 23.93 -3.36
N PRO A 314 10.86 24.26 -4.30
CA PRO A 314 12.16 23.63 -4.36
C PRO A 314 12.96 23.88 -3.07
N ILE A 315 13.53 22.82 -2.52
CA ILE A 315 14.42 22.90 -1.35
C ILE A 315 15.67 23.73 -1.67
N GLU A 316 16.18 23.64 -2.91
CA GLU A 316 17.27 24.47 -3.41
C GLU A 316 16.94 25.97 -3.30
N ALA A 317 15.71 26.37 -3.63
CA ALA A 317 15.27 27.77 -3.53
C ALA A 317 15.16 28.23 -2.07
N ILE A 318 14.68 27.36 -1.16
CA ILE A 318 14.63 27.69 0.28
C ILE A 318 16.04 27.87 0.86
N GLY A 319 16.98 27.03 0.43
CA GLY A 319 18.36 27.00 0.89
C GLY A 319 19.33 27.97 0.20
N GLU A 320 18.85 28.75 -0.78
CA GLU A 320 19.70 29.53 -1.69
C GLU A 320 20.73 30.41 -0.95
N LYS A 321 20.27 31.08 0.11
CA LYS A 321 21.04 32.04 0.94
C LYS A 321 21.89 31.39 2.03
N LEU A 322 21.86 30.07 2.19
CA LEU A 322 22.63 29.37 3.20
C LEU A 322 24.11 29.23 2.80
N SER A 323 24.99 29.12 3.79
CA SER A 323 26.38 28.74 3.54
C SER A 323 26.49 27.34 2.89
N ASP A 324 27.53 27.10 2.09
CA ASP A 324 27.72 25.81 1.41
C ASP A 324 27.79 24.63 2.39
N LYS A 325 28.45 24.84 3.54
CA LYS A 325 28.47 23.86 4.63
C LYS A 325 27.05 23.52 5.09
N ARG A 326 26.21 24.53 5.28
CA ARG A 326 24.82 24.32 5.75
C ARG A 326 23.94 23.66 4.70
N LYS A 327 24.15 23.94 3.42
CA LYS A 327 23.41 23.26 2.33
C LYS A 327 23.63 21.74 2.34
N THR A 328 24.75 21.24 2.87
CA THR A 328 24.95 19.79 3.07
C THR A 328 24.05 19.17 4.15
N GLN A 329 23.51 20.00 5.04
CA GLN A 329 22.61 19.63 6.16
C GLN A 329 21.17 20.11 5.92
N LEU A 330 20.84 20.50 4.68
CA LEU A 330 19.51 20.92 4.26
C LEU A 330 18.80 19.77 3.54
N ALA A 331 17.52 19.54 3.86
CA ALA A 331 16.66 18.61 3.14
C ALA A 331 15.18 19.02 3.22
N GLY A 332 14.34 18.47 2.35
CA GLY A 332 12.90 18.44 2.58
C GLY A 332 12.51 17.27 3.46
N LEU A 333 11.56 17.48 4.36
CA LEU A 333 10.96 16.46 5.20
C LEU A 333 9.44 16.58 5.14
N HIS A 334 8.88 16.10 4.04
CA HIS A 334 7.48 16.33 3.67
C HIS A 334 6.57 15.26 4.28
N PHE A 335 5.80 15.67 5.28
CA PHE A 335 4.76 14.88 5.93
C PHE A 335 3.41 15.06 5.21
N PHE A 336 2.53 14.06 5.35
CA PHE A 336 1.21 14.07 4.73
C PHE A 336 0.10 14.31 5.77
N ASN A 337 -0.87 15.15 5.41
CA ASN A 337 -2.03 15.44 6.24
C ASN A 337 -3.06 14.28 6.18
N PRO A 338 -3.65 13.84 7.32
CA PRO A 338 -3.30 14.15 8.71
C PRO A 338 -2.04 13.43 9.23
N VAL A 339 -1.10 14.19 9.78
CA VAL A 339 0.25 13.70 10.13
C VAL A 339 0.24 12.49 11.09
N PRO A 340 -0.57 12.42 12.16
CA PRO A 340 -0.58 11.25 13.05
C PRO A 340 -1.09 9.96 12.37
N GLN A 341 -1.90 10.08 11.33
CA GLN A 341 -2.53 8.95 10.63
C GLN A 341 -1.73 8.51 9.41
N MET A 342 -1.15 9.46 8.69
CA MET A 342 -0.40 9.18 7.46
C MET A 342 0.95 8.55 7.78
N LYS A 343 1.26 7.48 7.05
CA LYS A 343 2.44 6.65 7.29
C LYS A 343 3.66 7.09 6.51
N LEU A 344 3.50 7.85 5.44
CA LEU A 344 4.57 8.23 4.53
C LEU A 344 5.24 9.53 4.99
N VAL A 345 6.56 9.62 4.80
CA VAL A 345 7.30 10.89 4.80
C VAL A 345 8.27 10.85 3.63
N GLU A 346 8.25 11.89 2.80
CA GLU A 346 9.23 12.08 1.73
C GLU A 346 10.44 12.83 2.27
N ILE A 347 11.63 12.26 2.10
CA ILE A 347 12.92 12.89 2.41
C ILE A 347 13.49 13.38 1.07
N VAL A 348 13.42 14.69 0.88
CA VAL A 348 13.81 15.35 -0.37
C VAL A 348 15.26 15.81 -0.26
N ARG A 349 16.13 15.29 -1.12
CA ARG A 349 17.53 15.69 -1.19
C ARG A 349 17.80 16.64 -2.35
N THR A 350 18.60 17.66 -2.09
CA THR A 350 19.27 18.43 -3.14
C THR A 350 20.54 17.68 -3.58
N ASP A 351 21.21 18.18 -4.60
CA ASP A 351 22.50 17.63 -5.03
C ASP A 351 23.60 17.84 -3.97
N GLN A 352 23.43 18.79 -3.04
CA GLN A 352 24.38 19.09 -1.97
C GLN A 352 24.08 18.35 -0.66
N THR A 353 22.84 17.90 -0.43
CA THR A 353 22.47 17.17 0.80
C THR A 353 23.38 15.95 0.99
N SER A 354 24.04 15.90 2.15
CA SER A 354 24.99 14.84 2.47
C SER A 354 24.28 13.49 2.69
N GLN A 355 25.05 12.42 2.52
CA GLN A 355 24.56 11.06 2.81
C GLN A 355 24.27 10.88 4.31
N ASP A 356 25.12 11.42 5.19
CA ASP A 356 24.91 11.43 6.65
C ASP A 356 23.58 12.10 7.04
N THR A 357 23.27 13.27 6.45
CA THR A 357 21.98 13.94 6.65
C THR A 357 20.81 13.07 6.21
N SER A 358 20.93 12.44 5.04
CA SER A 358 19.90 11.55 4.50
C SER A 358 19.65 10.34 5.42
N ASP A 359 20.71 9.75 5.97
CA ASP A 359 20.62 8.56 6.80
C ASP A 359 20.08 8.89 8.21
N LYS A 360 20.48 10.02 8.80
CA LYS A 360 19.91 10.54 10.06
C LYS A 360 18.41 10.82 9.93
N LEU A 361 17.99 11.47 8.84
CA LEU A 361 16.57 11.72 8.57
C LEU A 361 15.78 10.42 8.34
N ARG A 362 16.36 9.44 7.64
CA ARG A 362 15.75 8.12 7.46
C ARG A 362 15.56 7.41 8.80
N GLY A 363 16.57 7.45 9.67
CA GLY A 363 16.51 6.91 11.03
C GLY A 363 15.45 7.60 11.89
N PHE A 364 15.34 8.93 11.79
CA PHE A 364 14.31 9.70 12.48
C PHE A 364 12.91 9.33 12.01
N VAL A 365 12.63 9.34 10.70
CA VAL A 365 11.31 8.96 10.18
C VAL A 365 10.92 7.54 10.59
N ALA A 366 11.88 6.61 10.57
CA ALA A 366 11.67 5.24 11.03
C ALA A 366 11.33 5.17 12.53
N SER A 367 11.97 5.97 13.38
CA SER A 367 11.67 6.00 14.83
C SER A 367 10.27 6.56 15.12
N LEU A 368 9.74 7.42 14.24
CA LEU A 368 8.34 7.89 14.27
C LEU A 368 7.32 6.80 13.87
N ASN A 369 7.77 5.57 13.55
CA ASN A 369 6.97 4.50 12.94
C ASN A 369 6.33 4.89 11.61
N LYS A 370 7.04 5.73 10.84
CA LYS A 370 6.67 6.14 9.48
C LYS A 370 7.60 5.50 8.46
N ALA A 371 7.14 5.42 7.22
CA ALA A 371 7.88 4.91 6.08
C ALA A 371 8.63 6.08 5.41
N PRO A 372 9.97 6.12 5.49
CA PRO A 372 10.75 7.08 4.74
C PRO A 372 10.84 6.66 3.28
N VAL A 373 10.67 7.62 2.37
CA VAL A 373 11.04 7.46 0.95
C VAL A 373 11.98 8.58 0.55
N MET A 374 13.03 8.24 -0.20
CA MET A 374 14.02 9.22 -0.66
C MET A 374 13.63 9.72 -2.06
N CYS A 375 13.72 11.02 -2.29
CA CYS A 375 13.50 11.61 -3.61
C CYS A 375 14.41 12.81 -3.85
N LYS A 376 14.61 13.16 -5.13
CA LYS A 376 15.32 14.37 -5.52
C LYS A 376 14.39 15.59 -5.41
N ASP A 377 15.00 16.74 -5.19
CA ASP A 377 14.33 18.03 -5.28
C ASP A 377 13.84 18.30 -6.70
N THR A 378 12.59 17.94 -6.94
CA THR A 378 11.88 18.13 -8.20
C THR A 378 10.46 18.61 -7.88
N PRO A 379 9.79 19.36 -8.77
CA PRO A 379 8.47 19.91 -8.49
C PRO A 379 7.47 18.85 -8.03
N GLY A 380 7.00 18.91 -6.78
CA GLY A 380 6.05 17.94 -6.23
C GLY A 380 6.63 16.57 -5.85
N PHE A 381 7.96 16.43 -5.81
CA PHE A 381 8.66 15.25 -5.30
C PHE A 381 8.23 13.93 -5.97
N ILE A 382 7.70 12.96 -5.23
CA ILE A 382 7.14 11.73 -5.81
C ILE A 382 5.62 11.83 -5.84
N VAL A 383 4.98 12.00 -4.67
CA VAL A 383 3.53 11.86 -4.54
C VAL A 383 2.82 12.94 -5.31
N ASN A 384 3.14 14.22 -5.09
CA ASN A 384 2.43 15.30 -5.77
C ASN A 384 2.74 15.30 -7.27
N ARG A 385 3.99 15.00 -7.67
CA ARG A 385 4.42 14.87 -9.07
C ARG A 385 3.59 13.86 -9.86
N LEU A 386 3.15 12.78 -9.23
CA LEU A 386 2.27 11.76 -9.82
C LEU A 386 0.79 12.08 -9.63
N LEU A 387 0.42 12.58 -8.46
CA LEU A 387 -0.97 12.80 -8.05
C LEU A 387 -1.61 13.95 -8.81
N VAL A 388 -0.95 15.12 -8.88
CA VAL A 388 -1.56 16.31 -9.48
C VAL A 388 -1.87 16.10 -10.97
N PRO A 389 -0.96 15.56 -11.81
CA PRO A 389 -1.30 15.29 -13.21
C PRO A 389 -2.44 14.27 -13.36
N TYR A 390 -2.52 13.27 -12.49
CA TYR A 390 -3.65 12.34 -12.46
C TYR A 390 -4.98 13.04 -12.15
N LEU A 391 -5.01 13.93 -11.15
CA LEU A 391 -6.20 14.71 -10.81
C LEU A 391 -6.60 15.65 -11.94
N VAL A 392 -5.62 16.31 -12.56
CA VAL A 392 -5.85 17.21 -13.69
C VAL A 392 -6.36 16.44 -14.92
N GLU A 393 -5.86 15.23 -15.18
CA GLU A 393 -6.42 14.41 -16.27
C GLU A 393 -7.86 13.99 -15.99
N ALA A 394 -8.23 13.70 -14.73
CA ALA A 394 -9.62 13.48 -14.35
C ALA A 394 -10.50 14.71 -14.69
N ILE A 395 -10.03 15.93 -14.39
CA ILE A 395 -10.73 17.17 -14.76
C ILE A 395 -10.88 17.27 -16.29
N ARG A 396 -9.84 16.96 -17.04
CA ARG A 396 -9.87 17.02 -18.52
C ARG A 396 -10.79 15.97 -19.14
N MET A 397 -10.89 14.78 -18.56
CA MET A 397 -11.89 13.78 -18.95
C MET A 397 -13.31 14.33 -18.77
N LEU A 398 -13.57 15.02 -17.65
CA LEU A 398 -14.85 15.68 -17.42
C LEU A 398 -15.10 16.82 -18.42
N GLU A 399 -14.09 17.64 -18.75
CA GLU A 399 -14.19 18.71 -19.75
C GLU A 399 -14.55 18.19 -21.14
N ARG A 400 -13.96 17.07 -21.56
CA ARG A 400 -14.26 16.41 -22.85
C ARG A 400 -15.61 15.72 -22.88
N GLY A 401 -16.25 15.53 -21.72
CA GLY A 401 -17.50 14.78 -21.59
C GLY A 401 -17.31 13.27 -21.67
N ASP A 402 -16.11 12.77 -21.38
CA ASP A 402 -15.80 11.33 -21.44
C ASP A 402 -16.62 10.54 -20.40
N ALA A 403 -16.84 11.14 -19.22
CA ALA A 403 -17.64 10.58 -18.14
C ALA A 403 -18.05 11.67 -17.12
N THR A 404 -19.04 11.38 -16.29
CA THR A 404 -19.43 12.26 -15.18
C THR A 404 -18.41 12.21 -14.03
N ALA A 405 -18.33 13.27 -13.22
CA ALA A 405 -17.44 13.29 -12.04
C ALA A 405 -17.70 12.11 -11.09
N GLN A 406 -18.98 11.78 -10.88
CA GLN A 406 -19.41 10.66 -10.04
C GLN A 406 -18.98 9.31 -10.59
N ASP A 407 -19.09 9.10 -11.91
CA ASP A 407 -18.65 7.84 -12.55
C ASP A 407 -17.14 7.68 -12.52
N ILE A 408 -16.39 8.76 -12.74
CA ILE A 408 -14.92 8.77 -12.64
C ILE A 408 -14.51 8.43 -11.19
N ASP A 409 -15.11 9.07 -10.19
CA ASP A 409 -14.85 8.76 -8.78
C ASP A 409 -15.17 7.32 -8.42
N THR A 410 -16.31 6.81 -8.89
CA THR A 410 -16.74 5.43 -8.68
C THR A 410 -15.76 4.45 -9.32
N ALA A 411 -15.35 4.71 -10.56
CA ALA A 411 -14.38 3.88 -11.28
C ALA A 411 -13.01 3.86 -10.56
N MET A 412 -12.53 4.99 -10.06
CA MET A 412 -11.23 5.06 -9.38
C MET A 412 -11.26 4.42 -7.99
N LYS A 413 -12.39 4.50 -7.28
CA LYS A 413 -12.57 3.81 -5.99
C LYS A 413 -12.66 2.30 -6.14
N PHE A 414 -13.56 1.81 -7.00
CA PHE A 414 -13.83 0.38 -7.11
C PHE A 414 -12.90 -0.35 -8.08
N GLY A 415 -12.40 0.35 -9.11
CA GLY A 415 -11.47 -0.20 -10.10
C GLY A 415 -10.01 -0.10 -9.66
N ALA A 416 -9.54 1.11 -9.33
CA ALA A 416 -8.14 1.34 -8.92
C ALA A 416 -7.89 1.20 -7.41
N GLY A 417 -8.95 1.08 -6.60
CA GLY A 417 -8.84 0.85 -5.17
C GLY A 417 -8.49 2.09 -4.34
N TYR A 418 -8.68 3.30 -4.91
CA TYR A 418 -8.44 4.53 -4.16
C TYR A 418 -9.47 4.72 -3.03
N PRO A 419 -9.06 5.26 -1.88
CA PRO A 419 -9.98 5.51 -0.76
C PRO A 419 -10.97 6.64 -1.04
N MET A 420 -10.60 7.58 -1.92
CA MET A 420 -11.42 8.70 -2.38
C MET A 420 -11.24 8.81 -3.90
N GLY A 421 -12.30 9.22 -4.60
CA GLY A 421 -12.22 9.50 -6.02
C GLY A 421 -11.41 10.78 -6.29
N PRO A 422 -10.93 11.00 -7.53
CA PRO A 422 -10.19 12.22 -7.86
C PRO A 422 -10.98 13.51 -7.58
N PHE A 423 -12.28 13.58 -7.86
CA PHE A 423 -13.07 14.80 -7.64
C PHE A 423 -13.38 15.04 -6.16
N GLU A 424 -13.71 13.99 -5.41
CA GLU A 424 -13.78 14.08 -3.95
C GLU A 424 -12.47 14.55 -3.33
N LEU A 425 -11.33 14.04 -3.83
CA LEU A 425 -10.02 14.45 -3.34
C LEU A 425 -9.70 15.90 -3.72
N LEU A 426 -10.02 16.31 -4.95
CA LEU A 426 -9.88 17.70 -5.40
C LEU A 426 -10.66 18.66 -4.51
N ASP A 427 -11.93 18.36 -4.22
CA ASP A 427 -12.78 19.19 -3.36
C ASP A 427 -12.32 19.18 -1.89
N TYR A 428 -11.74 18.06 -1.42
CA TYR A 428 -11.18 17.97 -0.07
C TYR A 428 -9.88 18.77 0.08
N VAL A 429 -8.98 18.71 -0.92
CA VAL A 429 -7.72 19.46 -0.94
C VAL A 429 -7.99 20.96 -1.09
N GLY A 430 -8.92 21.32 -1.97
CA GLY A 430 -9.27 22.69 -2.32
C GLY A 430 -8.80 23.05 -3.72
N LEU A 431 -9.74 23.51 -4.55
CA LEU A 431 -9.49 23.74 -5.98
C LEU A 431 -8.50 24.88 -6.24
N ASP A 432 -8.51 25.92 -5.41
CA ASP A 432 -7.54 27.02 -5.44
C ASP A 432 -6.12 26.54 -5.16
N THR A 433 -5.94 25.60 -4.24
CA THR A 433 -4.63 25.04 -3.89
C THR A 433 -4.08 24.23 -5.06
N VAL A 434 -4.92 23.41 -5.69
CA VAL A 434 -4.54 22.62 -6.86
C VAL A 434 -4.20 23.55 -8.03
N LYS A 435 -5.01 24.58 -8.28
CA LYS A 435 -4.74 25.60 -9.30
C LYS A 435 -3.41 26.30 -9.06
N PHE A 436 -3.15 26.75 -7.83
CA PHE A 436 -1.90 27.44 -7.48
C PHE A 436 -0.67 26.58 -7.78
N ILE A 437 -0.70 25.28 -7.43
CA ILE A 437 0.37 24.33 -7.73
C ILE A 437 0.54 24.15 -9.25
N LEU A 438 -0.56 23.93 -9.96
CA LEU A 438 -0.56 23.68 -11.40
C LEU A 438 -0.01 24.88 -12.18
N ASP A 439 -0.48 26.09 -11.88
CA ASP A 439 -0.02 27.33 -12.49
C ASP A 439 1.47 27.57 -12.23
N GLY A 440 1.93 27.32 -10.99
CA GLY A 440 3.35 27.43 -10.64
C GLY A 440 4.21 26.45 -11.43
N TRP A 441 3.78 25.21 -11.58
CA TRP A 441 4.49 24.21 -12.38
C TRP A 441 4.51 24.55 -13.87
N TYR A 442 3.41 25.06 -14.41
CA TYR A 442 3.32 25.43 -15.82
C TYR A 442 4.19 26.65 -16.17
N LYS A 443 4.29 27.62 -15.25
CA LYS A 443 5.11 28.83 -15.44
C LYS A 443 6.60 28.54 -15.28
N GLU A 444 6.98 27.89 -14.17
CA GLU A 444 8.38 27.89 -13.69
C GLU A 444 8.86 26.50 -13.23
N GLY A 445 8.02 25.46 -13.32
CA GLY A 445 8.37 24.13 -12.86
C GLY A 445 9.52 23.52 -13.68
N LYS A 446 10.61 23.13 -13.01
CA LYS A 446 11.73 22.41 -13.64
C LYS A 446 11.24 21.12 -14.32
N GLY A 447 11.33 21.07 -15.65
CA GLY A 447 10.84 19.96 -16.47
C GLY A 447 9.31 19.86 -16.59
N LEU A 448 8.58 20.91 -16.20
CA LEU A 448 7.12 21.03 -16.30
C LEU A 448 6.66 22.32 -16.98
N ALA A 449 7.51 23.34 -17.02
CA ALA A 449 7.19 24.61 -17.63
C ALA A 449 6.74 24.41 -19.08
N GLY A 450 5.56 24.94 -19.43
CA GLY A 450 4.96 24.79 -20.75
C GLY A 450 4.50 23.36 -21.12
N SER A 451 4.59 22.38 -20.21
CA SER A 451 4.26 20.98 -20.52
C SER A 451 2.76 20.70 -20.47
N ASP A 452 2.30 19.74 -21.29
CA ASP A 452 0.90 19.27 -21.26
C ASP A 452 0.48 18.65 -19.92
N LEU A 453 1.45 18.10 -19.16
CA LEU A 453 1.19 17.56 -17.82
C LEU A 453 0.78 18.64 -16.81
N ALA A 454 1.32 19.85 -16.96
CA ALA A 454 1.02 20.99 -16.08
C ALA A 454 0.06 22.00 -16.72
N LYS A 455 -0.42 21.76 -17.95
CA LYS A 455 -1.28 22.70 -18.67
C LYS A 455 -2.54 23.05 -17.85
N PRO A 456 -2.88 24.35 -17.66
CA PRO A 456 -4.07 24.77 -16.95
C PRO A 456 -5.37 24.19 -17.51
N SER A 457 -6.41 24.13 -16.68
CA SER A 457 -7.75 23.63 -17.04
C SER A 457 -8.78 24.76 -16.91
N GLU A 458 -9.56 24.98 -17.97
CA GLU A 458 -10.59 26.02 -18.00
C GLU A 458 -11.70 25.75 -16.97
N LYS A 459 -12.04 24.47 -16.76
CA LYS A 459 -13.02 24.06 -15.74
C LYS A 459 -12.55 24.38 -14.34
N LEU A 460 -11.29 24.07 -14.04
CA LEU A 460 -10.69 24.39 -12.75
C LEU A 460 -10.68 25.90 -12.52
N ASP A 461 -10.27 26.67 -13.52
CA ASP A 461 -10.21 28.13 -13.46
C ASP A 461 -11.60 28.74 -13.22
N SER A 462 -12.62 28.24 -13.92
CA SER A 462 -14.01 28.69 -13.76
C SER A 462 -14.56 28.41 -12.36
N LEU A 463 -14.30 27.23 -11.79
CA LEU A 463 -14.74 26.88 -10.43
C LEU A 463 -14.06 27.75 -9.38
N VAL A 464 -12.75 27.97 -9.50
CA VAL A 464 -12.01 28.83 -8.59
C VAL A 464 -12.49 30.28 -8.69
N ALA A 465 -12.69 30.79 -9.91
CA ALA A 465 -13.18 32.15 -10.14
C ALA A 465 -14.59 32.39 -9.59
N SER A 466 -15.44 31.37 -9.57
CA SER A 466 -16.80 31.43 -8.98
C SER A 466 -16.82 31.20 -7.47
N GLY A 467 -15.66 31.07 -6.81
CA GLY A 467 -15.56 30.84 -5.37
C GLY A 467 -15.94 29.43 -4.91
N ARG A 468 -16.11 28.49 -5.86
CA ARG A 468 -16.37 27.08 -5.59
C ARG A 468 -15.05 26.35 -5.36
N LEU A 469 -14.55 26.41 -4.14
CA LEU A 469 -13.24 25.90 -3.72
C LEU A 469 -13.28 24.48 -3.14
N GLY A 470 -14.41 23.79 -3.17
CA GLY A 470 -14.61 22.45 -2.60
C GLY A 470 -15.26 22.48 -1.22
N VAL A 471 -14.88 21.53 -0.35
CA VAL A 471 -15.49 21.32 0.98
C VAL A 471 -15.43 22.58 1.84
N LYS A 472 -14.33 23.34 1.75
CA LYS A 472 -14.11 24.56 2.57
C LYS A 472 -15.04 25.73 2.24
N SER A 473 -15.65 25.72 1.05
CA SER A 473 -16.60 26.76 0.60
C SER A 473 -18.03 26.22 0.44
N GLY A 474 -18.29 24.98 0.86
CA GLY A 474 -19.61 24.34 0.67
C GLY A 474 -19.91 23.92 -0.77
N GLY A 475 -18.91 23.93 -1.67
CA GLY A 475 -19.14 23.61 -3.07
C GLY A 475 -17.88 23.69 -3.93
N GLY A 476 -17.72 22.71 -4.82
CA GLY A 476 -16.64 22.55 -5.80
C GLY A 476 -17.16 21.80 -7.01
N PHE A 477 -16.59 20.65 -7.32
CA PHE A 477 -17.17 19.69 -8.27
C PHE A 477 -18.46 19.05 -7.75
N TYR A 478 -18.57 18.89 -6.42
CA TYR A 478 -19.80 18.53 -5.71
C TYR A 478 -20.33 19.69 -4.87
N ASP A 479 -21.57 19.56 -4.39
CA ASP A 479 -22.17 20.46 -3.39
C ASP A 479 -22.05 19.82 -1.99
N TYR A 480 -21.76 20.64 -0.96
CA TYR A 480 -21.46 20.18 0.41
C TYR A 480 -22.27 20.88 1.50
#